data_AF-A0AA39HP35-F1
#
_entry.id   AF-A0AA39HP35-F1
#
_cell.length_a   1.000
_cell.length_b   1.000
_cell.length_c   1.000
_cell.angle_alpha   90.00
_cell.angle_beta   90.00
_cell.angle_gamma   90.00
#
_symmetry.space_group_name_H-M   'P 1'
#
loop_
_entity.id
_entity.type
_entity.pdbx_description
1 polymer ?
#
loop_
_entity_poly.entity_id
_entity_poly.type
_entity_poly.pdbx_seq_one_letter_code
_entity_poly.pdbx_strand_id
1 'polypeptide(L)'
;MRWILAALLLQSVFGAKILQLTDFHYDMDYAPTWPNGTKRGVYGDYCCDAPAKLVKLAIEKANEALPNPDYLFWTGDNVPHIENYNESFPRFGCSYRIFY
;
A
#
# COMPACT_ATOMS: atom_id res chain seq x y z
N MET A 1 -27.71 24.09 36.33
CA MET A 1 -27.53 22.67 35.92
C MET A 1 -28.01 22.35 34.50
N ARG A 2 -29.10 22.93 34.00
CA ARG A 2 -29.68 22.59 32.68
C ARG A 2 -28.81 22.94 31.46
N TRP A 3 -27.94 23.96 31.57
CA TRP A 3 -27.02 24.37 30.51
C TRP A 3 -25.74 23.52 30.41
N ILE A 4 -25.39 22.78 31.48
CA ILE A 4 -24.20 21.91 31.49
C ILE A 4 -24.45 20.65 30.65
N LEU A 5 -25.67 20.10 30.71
CA LEU A 5 -26.07 18.93 29.91
C LEU A 5 -26.14 19.23 28.40
N ALA A 6 -26.53 20.45 28.00
CA ALA A 6 -26.55 20.86 26.60
C ALA A 6 -25.13 21.02 26.02
N ALA A 7 -24.18 21.50 26.83
CA ALA A 7 -22.77 21.60 26.42
C ALA A 7 -22.08 20.23 26.32
N LEU A 8 -22.47 19.25 27.14
CA LEU A 8 -21.99 17.86 27.07
C LEU A 8 -22.51 17.11 25.83
N LEU A 9 -23.71 17.43 25.34
CA LEU A 9 -24.29 16.80 24.13
C LEU A 9 -23.69 17.34 22.81
N LEU A 10 -22.97 18.46 22.85
CA LEU A 10 -22.32 19.08 21.68
C LEU A 10 -20.88 18.57 21.43
N GLN A 11 -20.34 17.69 22.28
CA GLN A 11 -18.91 17.34 22.24
C GLN A 11 -18.52 16.06 21.49
N SER A 12 -19.43 15.25 20.93
CA SER A 12 -18.95 14.05 20.22
C SER A 12 -19.88 13.52 19.15
N VAL A 13 -19.89 14.16 17.99
CA VAL A 13 -20.20 13.48 16.73
C VAL A 13 -18.98 13.59 15.82
N PHE A 14 -17.81 13.18 16.32
CA PHE A 14 -16.68 12.90 15.43
C PHE A 14 -17.01 11.59 14.72
N GLY A 15 -17.23 11.67 13.40
CA GLY A 15 -17.39 10.47 12.58
C GLY A 15 -16.14 9.61 12.63
N ALA A 16 -16.30 8.29 12.52
CA ALA A 16 -15.18 7.36 12.51
C ALA A 16 -14.24 7.65 11.33
N LYS A 17 -12.94 7.66 11.60
CA LYS A 17 -11.88 7.79 10.59
C LYS A 17 -11.38 6.40 10.25
N ILE A 18 -11.52 6.03 9.00
CA ILE A 18 -11.18 4.70 8.51
C ILE A 18 -10.00 4.84 7.54
N LEU A 19 -8.93 4.09 7.81
CA LEU A 19 -7.83 3.92 6.86
C LEU A 19 -8.02 2.57 6.17
N GLN A 20 -7.96 2.55 4.84
CA GLN A 20 -8.00 1.32 4.05
C GLN A 20 -6.74 1.21 3.19
N LEU A 21 -6.04 0.08 3.31
CA LEU A 21 -4.88 -0.30 2.52
C LEU A 21 -5.13 -1.65 1.88
N THR A 22 -4.62 -1.89 0.68
CA THR A 22 -4.88 -3.13 -0.07
C THR A 22 -3.86 -3.31 -1.18
N ASP A 23 -3.74 -4.54 -1.68
CA ASP A 23 -3.08 -4.88 -2.94
C ASP A 23 -1.68 -4.29 -3.04
N PHE A 24 -0.88 -4.47 -1.98
CA PHE A 24 0.48 -3.94 -1.96
C PHE A 24 1.38 -4.63 -2.98
N HIS A 25 1.12 -5.91 -3.30
CA HIS A 25 1.93 -6.72 -4.20
C HIS A 25 3.42 -6.43 -4.05
N TYR A 26 4.00 -6.83 -2.92
CA TYR A 26 5.37 -6.48 -2.60
C TYR A 26 6.36 -7.35 -3.39
N ASP A 27 7.06 -6.74 -4.34
CA ASP A 27 8.16 -7.35 -5.07
C ASP A 27 9.50 -7.13 -4.34
N MET A 28 9.93 -8.18 -3.64
CA MET A 28 11.22 -8.24 -2.95
C MET A 28 12.42 -8.25 -3.91
N ASP A 29 12.24 -8.72 -5.14
CA ASP A 29 13.31 -8.87 -6.12
C ASP A 29 13.39 -7.67 -7.09
N TYR A 30 12.54 -6.65 -6.90
CA TYR A 30 12.54 -5.45 -7.74
C TYR A 30 13.91 -4.76 -7.78
N ALA A 31 14.41 -4.55 -8.98
CA ALA A 31 15.62 -3.78 -9.24
C ALA A 31 15.31 -2.52 -10.07
N PRO A 32 15.86 -1.33 -9.73
CA PRO A 32 15.67 -0.10 -10.49
C PRO A 32 16.44 -0.07 -11.82
N THR A 33 16.85 -1.24 -12.32
CA THR A 33 17.52 -1.42 -13.60
C THR A 33 17.00 -2.72 -14.22
N TRP A 34 16.70 -2.71 -15.50
CA TRP A 34 16.40 -3.90 -16.28
C TRP A 34 17.66 -4.75 -16.53
N PRO A 35 17.54 -6.05 -16.84
CA PRO A 35 18.68 -6.89 -17.19
C PRO A 35 19.51 -6.38 -18.38
N ASN A 36 18.88 -5.65 -19.31
CA ASN A 36 19.55 -5.01 -20.43
C ASN A 36 20.28 -3.69 -20.07
N GLY A 37 20.28 -3.29 -18.79
CA GLY A 37 20.91 -2.07 -18.30
C GLY A 37 20.04 -0.80 -18.37
N THR A 38 18.83 -0.87 -18.94
CA THR A 38 17.90 0.27 -18.96
C THR A 38 17.44 0.60 -17.54
N LYS A 39 17.53 1.87 -17.14
CA LYS A 39 17.12 2.31 -15.79
C LYS A 39 15.60 2.35 -15.66
N ARG A 40 15.11 2.07 -14.45
CA ARG A 40 13.71 2.19 -14.01
C ARG A 40 13.60 3.14 -12.82
N GLY A 41 12.37 3.50 -12.47
CA GLY A 41 12.09 4.28 -11.27
C GLY A 41 12.51 3.55 -10.00
N VAL A 42 13.02 4.30 -9.01
CA VAL A 42 13.35 3.73 -7.70
C VAL A 42 12.11 3.37 -6.87
N TYR A 43 10.95 3.90 -7.25
CA TYR A 43 9.65 3.61 -6.63
C TYR A 43 8.79 2.66 -7.47
N GLY A 44 9.34 2.06 -8.52
CA GLY A 44 8.61 1.12 -9.35
C GLY A 44 8.61 1.51 -10.82
N ASP A 45 7.95 0.66 -11.59
CA ASP A 45 7.64 0.79 -13.00
C ASP A 45 6.20 0.29 -13.16
N TYR A 46 5.41 0.86 -14.06
CA TYR A 46 3.99 0.52 -14.25
C TYR A 46 3.73 -0.96 -14.53
N CYS A 47 4.78 -1.65 -14.94
CA CYS A 47 4.75 -2.99 -15.46
C CYS A 47 5.27 -4.01 -14.42
N CYS A 48 5.61 -3.54 -13.22
CA CYS A 48 6.11 -4.34 -12.10
C CYS A 48 5.23 -4.14 -10.86
N ASP A 49 5.27 -5.11 -9.96
CA ASP A 49 4.72 -5.01 -8.62
C ASP A 49 5.57 -4.06 -7.72
N ALA A 50 5.03 -3.71 -6.55
CA ALA A 50 5.55 -2.60 -5.76
C ALA A 50 6.90 -2.93 -5.09
N PRO A 51 7.95 -2.12 -5.30
CA PRO A 51 9.18 -2.27 -4.55
C PRO A 51 9.03 -1.86 -3.10
N ALA A 52 9.95 -2.32 -2.26
CA ALA A 52 10.01 -1.98 -0.82
C ALA A 52 9.93 -0.47 -0.56
N LYS A 53 10.56 0.35 -1.42
CA LYS A 53 10.54 1.81 -1.31
C LYS A 53 9.15 2.39 -1.50
N LEU A 54 8.36 1.87 -2.42
CA LEU A 54 6.99 2.34 -2.66
C LEU A 54 6.06 1.91 -1.52
N VAL A 55 6.13 0.65 -1.10
CA VAL A 55 5.33 0.13 0.02
C VAL A 55 5.60 0.93 1.30
N LYS A 56 6.87 1.15 1.63
CA LYS A 56 7.25 1.94 2.80
C LYS A 56 6.75 3.38 2.72
N LEU A 57 6.95 4.03 1.56
CA LEU A 57 6.47 5.39 1.35
C LEU A 57 4.95 5.49 1.45
N ALA A 58 4.21 4.52 0.89
CA ALA A 58 2.75 4.49 0.96
C ALA A 58 2.26 4.41 2.41
N ILE A 59 2.87 3.55 3.23
CA ILE A 59 2.54 3.42 4.66
C ILE A 59 2.90 4.72 5.41
N GLU A 60 4.08 5.30 5.15
CA GLU A 60 4.50 6.58 5.75
C GLU A 60 3.51 7.70 5.40
N LYS A 61 3.10 7.81 4.12
CA LYS A 61 2.14 8.83 3.68
C LYS A 61 0.71 8.59 4.17
N ALA A 62 0.29 7.33 4.29
CA ALA A 62 -0.98 6.99 4.91
C ALA A 62 -1.01 7.42 6.39
N ASN A 63 0.07 7.18 7.13
CA ASN A 63 0.22 7.62 8.51
C ASN A 63 0.31 9.15 8.64
N GLU A 64 0.99 9.84 7.72
CA GLU A 64 1.00 11.31 7.69
C GLU A 64 -0.41 11.89 7.44
N ALA A 65 -1.19 11.28 6.53
CA ALA A 65 -2.53 11.74 6.19
C ALA A 65 -3.55 11.45 7.30
N LEU A 66 -3.47 10.28 7.92
CA LEU A 66 -4.36 9.86 9.00
C LEU A 66 -3.57 9.10 10.08
N PRO A 67 -2.90 9.80 11.02
CA PRO A 67 -2.00 9.16 11.99
C PRO A 67 -2.74 8.36 13.07
N ASN A 68 -4.02 8.66 13.30
CA ASN A 68 -4.83 8.03 14.33
C ASN A 68 -6.20 7.63 13.75
N PRO A 69 -6.27 6.62 12.85
CA PRO A 69 -7.54 6.07 12.41
C PRO A 69 -8.21 5.30 13.55
N ASP A 70 -9.53 5.31 13.59
CA ASP A 70 -10.30 4.49 14.53
C ASP A 70 -10.29 3.02 14.08
N TYR A 71 -10.22 2.80 12.76
CA TYR A 71 -10.15 1.49 12.14
C TYR A 71 -9.15 1.47 10.97
N LEU A 72 -8.39 0.37 10.87
CA LEU A 72 -7.53 0.07 9.73
C LEU A 72 -8.07 -1.20 9.05
N PHE A 73 -8.51 -1.07 7.80
CA PHE A 73 -8.81 -2.22 6.96
C PHE A 73 -7.61 -2.51 6.06
N TRP A 74 -7.11 -3.74 6.15
CA TRP A 74 -6.14 -4.28 5.22
C TRP A 74 -6.70 -5.53 4.58
N THR A 75 -7.04 -5.43 3.30
CA THR A 75 -7.76 -6.49 2.58
C THR A 75 -6.86 -7.51 1.89
N GLY A 76 -5.55 -7.41 2.10
CA GLY A 76 -4.59 -8.41 1.65
C GLY A 76 -3.96 -8.11 0.30
N ASP A 77 -3.67 -9.18 -0.44
CA ASP A 77 -2.92 -9.25 -1.69
C ASP A 77 -1.52 -8.61 -1.64
N ASN A 78 -0.66 -9.26 -0.85
CA ASN A 78 0.67 -8.75 -0.52
C ASN A 78 1.79 -9.36 -1.36
N VAL A 79 1.50 -10.44 -2.07
CA VAL A 79 2.52 -11.20 -2.81
C VAL A 79 2.56 -10.70 -4.26
N PRO A 80 3.73 -10.71 -4.91
CA PRO A 80 3.84 -10.26 -6.29
C PRO A 80 3.20 -11.28 -7.24
N HIS A 81 2.74 -10.78 -8.38
CA HIS A 81 2.26 -11.53 -9.53
C HIS A 81 3.43 -12.21 -10.24
N ILE A 82 3.74 -13.44 -9.84
CA ILE A 82 4.76 -14.27 -10.48
C ILE A 82 4.12 -15.35 -11.36
N GLU A 83 4.61 -15.49 -12.60
CA GLU A 83 4.21 -16.62 -13.46
C GLU A 83 4.92 -17.89 -12.96
N ASN A 84 4.14 -18.77 -12.32
CA ASN A 84 4.53 -20.05 -11.69
C ASN A 84 5.37 -19.94 -10.40
N TYR A 85 4.81 -20.46 -9.30
CA TYR A 85 5.51 -20.72 -8.04
C TYR A 85 6.48 -21.90 -8.16
N ASN A 86 7.54 -21.77 -8.94
CA ASN A 86 8.66 -22.70 -8.87
C ASN A 86 9.97 -21.96 -8.59
N GLU A 87 10.92 -22.66 -7.99
CA GLU A 87 12.18 -22.09 -7.49
C GLU A 87 13.14 -21.63 -8.62
N SER A 88 12.72 -21.65 -9.89
CA SER A 88 13.63 -21.61 -11.05
C SER A 88 13.34 -20.53 -12.11
N PHE A 89 12.34 -19.66 -11.96
CA PHE A 89 12.01 -18.70 -13.03
C PHE A 89 12.86 -17.41 -13.01
N PRO A 90 13.17 -16.83 -14.20
CA PRO A 90 13.99 -15.64 -14.31
C PRO A 90 13.20 -14.45 -13.74
N ARG A 91 13.68 -13.95 -12.60
CA ARG A 91 13.11 -12.94 -11.68
C ARG A 91 12.97 -11.52 -12.25
N PHE A 92 12.79 -11.39 -13.55
CA PHE A 92 12.79 -10.10 -14.24
C PHE A 92 11.72 -10.11 -15.33
N GLY A 93 10.46 -10.25 -14.91
CA GLY A 93 9.29 -10.26 -15.78
C GLY A 93 8.38 -9.10 -15.45
N CYS A 94 8.08 -8.29 -16.45
CA CYS A 94 6.97 -7.36 -16.44
C CYS A 94 5.66 -8.17 -16.36
N SER A 95 4.98 -8.20 -15.22
CA SER A 95 3.70 -8.92 -15.12
C SER A 95 2.61 -8.04 -15.70
N TYR A 96 2.17 -8.31 -16.93
CA TYR A 96 1.03 -7.62 -17.53
C TYR A 96 -0.32 -8.02 -16.91
N ARG A 97 -0.29 -8.79 -15.83
CA ARG A 97 -1.46 -9.38 -15.17
C ARG A 97 -1.79 -8.74 -13.81
N ILE A 98 -1.29 -7.51 -13.58
CA ILE A 98 -1.46 -6.76 -12.32
C ILE A 98 -2.92 -6.31 -12.05
N PHE A 99 -3.81 -6.34 -13.07
CA PHE A 99 -5.16 -5.77 -12.96
C PHE A 99 -6.32 -6.70 -13.37
N TYR A 100 -6.11 -8.03 -13.39
CA TYR A 100 -7.16 -8.99 -13.80
C TYR A 100 -7.64 -9.88 -12.67
#